data_AF-A0AAV0L1B2-F1
#
_entry.id   AF-A0AAV0L1B2-F1
#
_cell.length_a   1.000
_cell.length_b   1.000
_cell.length_c   1.000
_cell.angle_alpha   90.00
_cell.angle_beta   90.00
_cell.angle_gamma   90.00
#
_symmetry.space_group_name_H-M   'P 1'
#
loop_
_entity.id
_entity.type
_entity.pdbx_description
1 polymer ?
#
loop_
_entity_poly.entity_id
_entity_poly.type
_entity_poly.pdbx_seq_one_letter_code
_entity_poly.pdbx_strand_id
1 'polypeptide(L)' 'MDRPIWLLDEPSVALDDEGVKLLEFIIADHRKKGGIVFVATHLPIKMEDATYLRLPPRFPRRMTFVDMLDRADIE' A
#
# COMPACT_ATOMS: atom_id res chain seq x y z
N MET A 1 7.30 -1.26 -24.01
CA MET A 1 6.02 -1.71 -23.44
C MET A 1 5.56 -0.66 -22.46
N ASP A 2 4.37 -0.13 -22.67
CA ASP A 2 3.73 0.74 -21.69
C ASP A 2 3.38 -0.07 -20.43
N ARG A 3 3.47 0.55 -19.24
CA ARG A 3 3.16 -0.07 -17.95
C ARG A 3 2.00 0.69 -17.32
N PRO A 4 0.75 0.43 -17.76
CA PRO A 4 -0.39 1.25 -17.37
C PRO A 4 -0.72 1.13 -15.88
N ILE A 5 -0.32 0.04 -15.21
CA ILE A 5 -0.57 -0.18 -13.79
C ILE A 5 0.76 -0.24 -13.04
N TRP A 6 0.95 0.63 -12.05
CA TRP A 6 2.10 0.63 -11.15
C TRP A 6 1.69 0.12 -9.77
N LEU A 7 2.49 -0.78 -9.22
CA LEU A 7 2.40 -1.24 -7.84
C LEU A 7 3.68 -0.77 -7.15
N LEU A 8 3.54 0.14 -6.19
CA LEU A 8 4.67 0.75 -5.49
C LEU A 8 4.61 0.36 -4.02
N ASP A 9 5.68 -0.24 -3.51
CA ASP A 9 5.84 -0.62 -2.11
C ASP A 9 6.86 0.31 -1.46
N GLU A 10 6.40 1.11 -0.50
CA GLU A 10 7.16 2.12 0.22
C GLU A 10 8.04 3.03 -0.67
N PRO A 11 7.49 3.66 -1.73
CA PRO A 11 8.28 4.34 -2.76
C PRO A 11 8.97 5.62 -2.28
N SER A 12 8.59 6.17 -1.13
CA SER A 12 9.20 7.36 -0.55
C SER A 12 10.36 7.04 0.40
N VAL A 13 10.68 5.77 0.64
CA VAL A 13 11.79 5.39 1.53
C VAL A 13 13.10 5.93 0.97
N ALA A 14 13.88 6.55 1.85
CA ALA A 14 15.16 7.20 1.55
C ALA A 14 15.08 8.45 0.63
N LEU A 15 13.88 8.96 0.34
CA LEU A 15 13.73 10.26 -0.32
C LEU A 15 13.71 11.40 0.71
N ASP A 16 14.28 12.54 0.33
CA ASP A 16 14.06 13.81 1.01
C ASP A 16 12.76 14.48 0.52
N ASP A 17 12.43 15.65 1.08
CA ASP A 17 11.19 16.37 0.76
C ASP A 17 11.06 16.71 -0.73
N GLU A 18 12.17 17.03 -1.40
CA GLU A 18 12.17 17.33 -2.84
C GLU A 18 11.99 16.05 -3.67
N GLY A 19 12.61 14.94 -3.26
CA GLY A 19 12.40 13.62 -3.84
C GLY A 19 10.94 13.15 -3.73
N VAL A 20 10.30 13.37 -2.58
CA VAL A 20 8.87 13.06 -2.41
C VAL A 20 8.00 13.90 -3.33
N LYS A 21 8.26 15.20 -3.47
CA LYS A 21 7.51 16.07 -4.41
C LYS A 21 7.68 15.61 -5.86
N LEU A 22 8.87 15.19 -6.25
CA LEU A 22 9.12 14.64 -7.58
C LEU A 22 8.36 13.34 -7.81
N LEU A 23 8.35 12.44 -6.82
CA LEU A 23 7.57 11.21 -6.86
C LEU A 23 6.07 11.50 -7.04
N GLU A 24 5.52 12.43 -6.25
CA GLU A 24 4.12 12.88 -6.37
C GLU A 24 3.81 13.41 -7.79
N PHE A 25 4.71 14.22 -8.35
CA PHE A 25 4.57 14.75 -9.71
C PHE A 25 4.56 13.63 -10.77
N ILE A 26 5.48 12.67 -10.69
CA ILE A 26 5.57 11.55 -11.64
C ILE A 26 4.31 10.68 -11.57
N ILE A 27 3.80 10.42 -10.37
CA ILE A 27 2.55 9.69 -10.17
C ILE A 27 1.37 10.44 -10.78
N ALA A 28 1.29 11.76 -10.60
CA ALA A 28 0.25 12.58 -11.19
C ALA A 28 0.30 12.58 -12.73
N ASP A 29 1.49 12.68 -13.33
CA ASP A 29 1.67 12.63 -14.79
C ASP A 29 1.27 11.27 -15.36
N HIS A 30 1.64 10.16 -14.71
CA HIS A 30 1.21 8.81 -15.09
C HIS A 30 -0.31 8.67 -15.08
N ARG A 31 -0.97 9.16 -14.02
CA ARG A 31 -2.44 9.13 -13.90
C ARG A 31 -3.14 10.00 -14.93
N LYS A 32 -2.58 11.18 -15.27
CA LYS A 32 -3.12 12.05 -16.35
C LYS A 32 -3.14 11.36 -17.72
N LYS A 33 -2.22 10.43 -17.96
CA LYS A 33 -2.15 9.63 -19.19
C LYS A 33 -3.10 8.42 -19.19
N GLY A 34 -3.92 8.26 -18.15
CA GLY A 34 -4.83 7.12 -17.97
C GLY A 34 -4.23 5.95 -17.19
N GLY A 35 -3.04 6.13 -16.59
CA GLY A 35 -2.39 5.14 -15.77
C GLY A 35 -3.05 4.97 -14.38
N ILE A 36 -2.90 3.79 -13.81
CA ILE A 36 -3.37 3.43 -12.47
C ILE A 36 -2.16 3.20 -11.57
N VAL A 37 -2.24 3.67 -10.32
CA VAL A 37 -1.18 3.49 -9.32
C VAL A 37 -1.78 2.96 -8.03
N PHE A 38 -1.19 1.88 -7.51
CA PHE A 38 -1.38 1.41 -6.16
C PHE A 38 -0.12 1.70 -5.36
N VAL A 39 -0.29 2.30 -4.19
CA VAL A 39 0.82 2.59 -3.29
C VAL A 39 0.53 1.95 -1.93
N ALA A 40 1.45 1.10 -1.50
CA ALA A 40 1.54 0.67 -0.11
C ALA A 40 2.56 1.58 0.58
N THR A 41 2.12 2.32 1.59
CA THR A 41 3.04 3.14 2.39
C THR A 41 2.51 3.42 3.78
N HIS A 42 3.43 3.57 4.73
CA HIS A 42 3.17 4.11 6.07
C HIS A 42 3.27 5.64 6.15
N LEU A 43 3.85 6.30 5.13
CA LEU A 43 4.04 7.75 5.07
C LEU A 43 2.98 8.41 4.17
N PRO A 44 2.55 9.65 4.44
CA PRO A 44 1.62 10.34 3.56
C PRO A 44 2.28 10.69 2.23
N ILE A 45 1.65 10.34 1.12
CA ILE A 45 2.00 10.80 -0.23
C ILE A 45 0.78 11.54 -0.79
N LYS A 46 0.96 12.77 -1.26
CA LYS A 46 -0.15 13.55 -1.80
C LYS A 46 -0.57 12.99 -3.15
N MET A 47 -1.85 12.61 -3.22
CA MET A 47 -2.48 12.14 -4.44
C MET A 47 -3.90 12.71 -4.50
N GLU A 48 -4.18 13.47 -5.55
CA GLU A 48 -5.53 14.00 -5.82
C GLU A 48 -6.49 12.85 -6.13
N ASP A 49 -7.69 12.88 -5.56
CA ASP A 49 -8.75 11.88 -5.76
C ASP A 49 -8.29 10.41 -5.52
N ALA A 50 -7.35 10.20 -4.61
CA ALA A 50 -6.94 8.85 -4.22
C ALA A 50 -7.95 8.21 -3.27
N THR A 51 -8.26 6.94 -3.54
CA THR A 51 -8.98 6.10 -2.57
C THR A 51 -7.99 5.54 -1.56
N TYR A 52 -8.26 5.74 -0.28
CA TYR A 52 -7.44 5.21 0.79
C TYR A 52 -8.05 3.93 1.36
N LEU A 53 -7.31 2.83 1.27
CA LEU A 53 -7.61 1.60 1.99
C LEU A 53 -6.80 1.55 3.28
N ARG A 54 -7.47 1.68 4.43
CA ARG A 54 -6.83 1.48 5.74
C ARG A 54 -6.89 0.00 6.12
N LEU A 55 -5.71 -0.61 6.27
CA LEU A 55 -5.62 -2.01 6.70
C LEU A 55 -5.72 -2.10 8.23
N PRO A 56 -6.40 -3.11 8.78
CA PRO A 56 -6.44 -3.33 10.22
C PRO A 56 -5.05 -3.77 10.74
N PRO A 57 -4.72 -3.54 12.03
CA PRO A 57 -3.43 -3.94 12.63
C PRO A 57 -3.13 -5.43 12.49
N ARG A 58 -4.18 -6.25 12.45
CA ARG A 58 -4.14 -7.66 12.10
C ARG A 58 -5.36 -7.97 11.26
N PHE A 59 -5.16 -8.60 10.11
CA PHE A 59 -6.22 -9.39 9.53
C PHE A 59 -6.51 -10.56 10.49
N PRO A 60 -7.78 -10.86 10.80
CA PRO A 60 -8.09 -12.08 11.53
C PRO A 60 -7.57 -13.24 10.69
N ARG A 61 -6.50 -13.89 11.17
CA ARG A 61 -6.00 -15.13 10.54
C ARG A 61 -7.14 -16.13 10.55
N ARG A 62 -7.37 -16.78 9.40
CA ARG A 62 -8.26 -17.95 9.36
C ARG A 62 -7.78 -18.91 10.44
N MET A 63 -8.68 -19.28 11.36
CA MET A 63 -8.32 -20.14 12.49
C MET A 63 -7.77 -21.44 11.91
N THR A 64 -6.50 -21.72 12.20
CA THR A 64 -5.86 -22.94 11.73
C THR A 64 -6.27 -24.09 12.64
N PHE A 65 -6.09 -25.33 12.17
CA PHE A 65 -6.32 -26.51 13.01
C PHE A 65 -5.44 -26.49 14.27
N VAL A 66 -4.22 -25.95 14.18
CA VAL A 66 -3.31 -25.76 15.32
C VAL A 66 -3.91 -24.79 16.35
N ASP A 67 -4.47 -23.66 15.90
CA ASP A 67 -5.15 -22.70 16.80
C ASP A 67 -6.38 -23.31 17.50
N MET A 68 -6.99 -24.37 16.93
CA MET A 68 -8.13 -25.08 17.52
C MET A 68 -7.69 -26.11 18.57
N LEU A 69 -6.57 -26.81 18.33
CA LEU A 69 -6.01 -27.77 19.28
C LEU A 69 -5.48 -27.06 20.54
N ASP A 70 -4.79 -25.93 20.40
CA ASP A 70 -4.27 -25.14 21.53
C ASP A 70 -5.38 -24.66 22.50
N ARG A 71 -6.63 -24.58 22.03
CA ARG A 71 -7.79 -24.22 22.87
C ARG A 71 -8.49 -25.43 23.50
N ALA A 72 -8.32 -26.61 22.93
CA ALA A 72 -8.86 -27.85 23.48
C ALA A 72 -8.03 -28.38 24.66
N ASP A 73 -6.77 -27.96 24.78
CA ASP A 73 -5.88 -28.32 25.90
C ASP A 73 -6.02 -27.39 27.12
N ILE A 74 -6.96 -26.44 27.10
CA ILE A 74 -7.24 -25.49 28.20
C ILE A 74 -8.57 -25.81 28.94
N GLU A 75 -9.32 -26.84 28.53
CA GLU A 75 -10.44 -27.42 29.31
C GLU A 75 -10.03 -28.72 30.00
#